data_AF-A0A6A3M0S2-F1
#
_entry.id   AF-A0A6A3M0S2-F1
#
_cell.length_a   1.000
_cell.length_b   1.000
_cell.length_c   1.000
_cell.angle_alpha   90.00
_cell.angle_beta   90.00
_cell.angle_gamma   90.00
#
_symmetry.space_group_name_H-M   'P 1'
#
loop_
_entity.id
_entity.type
_entity.pdbx_description
1 polymer ?
#
loop_
_entity_poly.entity_id
_entity_poly.type
_entity_poly.pdbx_seq_one_letter_code
_entity_poly.pdbx_strand_id
1 'polypeptide(L)'
;MGIPLGKLTLYTAYTGVPPQMRLPVVLDCGTNNLADPFYISRRQKRFEDFGNSTTTHFPFNDDVQGAAPVVLGGLLAAVPLPGKPISERKSVLELLVRASSI
;
A
#
# COMPACT_ATOMS: atom_id res chain seq x y z
N MET A 1 5.94 -4.29 -14.11
CA MET A 1 5.29 -5.59 -13.79
C MET A 1 5.79 -6.26 -12.50
N GLY A 2 6.87 -5.82 -11.84
CA GLY A 2 7.41 -6.53 -10.66
C GLY A 2 6.54 -6.51 -9.40
N ILE A 3 5.96 -5.36 -9.03
CA ILE A 3 5.24 -5.20 -7.76
C ILE A 3 4.01 -6.11 -7.64
N PRO A 4 3.08 -6.17 -8.62
CA PRO A 4 1.91 -7.04 -8.51
C PRO A 4 2.28 -8.53 -8.42
N LEU A 5 3.29 -8.98 -9.18
CA LEU A 5 3.77 -10.36 -9.10
C LEU A 5 4.33 -10.71 -7.72
N GLY A 6 5.12 -9.81 -7.13
CA GLY A 6 5.63 -9.97 -5.78
C GLY A 6 4.50 -10.09 -4.75
N LYS A 7 3.54 -9.17 -4.74
CA LYS A 7 2.39 -9.20 -3.80
C LYS A 7 1.58 -10.50 -3.92
N LEU A 8 1.26 -10.94 -5.15
CA LEU A 8 0.51 -12.19 -5.35
C LEU A 8 1.30 -13.44 -4.92
N THR A 9 2.62 -13.41 -5.05
CA THR A 9 3.50 -14.48 -4.54
C THR A 9 3.39 -14.57 -3.01
N LEU A 10 3.40 -13.44 -2.31
CA LEU A 10 3.23 -13.39 -0.85
C LEU A 10 1.84 -13.90 -0.42
N TYR A 11 0.77 -13.58 -1.16
CA TYR A 11 -0.55 -14.18 -0.92
C TYR A 11 -0.58 -15.70 -1.15
N THR A 12 0.42 -16.29 -1.82
CA THR A 12 0.53 -17.76 -1.90
C THR A 12 1.22 -18.28 -0.68
N ALA A 13 2.40 -17.74 -0.42
CA ALA A 13 3.30 -18.23 0.60
C ALA A 13 2.69 -18.13 2.00
N TYR A 14 2.01 -17.01 2.30
CA TYR A 14 1.56 -16.71 3.66
C TYR A 14 0.08 -16.99 3.93
N THR A 15 -0.79 -16.90 2.92
CA THR A 15 -2.25 -17.07 3.12
C THR A 15 -2.85 -18.24 2.34
N GLY A 16 -2.05 -18.96 1.55
CA GLY A 16 -2.49 -20.18 0.87
C GLY A 16 -3.48 -19.96 -0.27
N VAL A 17 -3.62 -18.72 -0.78
CA VAL A 17 -4.49 -18.49 -1.95
C VAL A 17 -3.97 -19.35 -3.14
N PRO A 18 -4.81 -19.92 -4.00
CA PRO A 18 -4.31 -20.68 -5.15
C PRO A 18 -3.75 -19.74 -6.25
N PRO A 19 -2.60 -20.07 -6.88
CA PRO A 19 -2.04 -19.25 -7.98
C PRO A 19 -2.94 -19.13 -9.20
N GLN A 20 -3.81 -20.11 -9.42
CA GLN A 20 -4.78 -20.12 -10.53
C GLN A 20 -5.90 -19.08 -10.34
N MET A 21 -6.11 -18.58 -9.12
CA MET A 21 -7.14 -17.60 -8.78
C MET A 21 -6.60 -16.15 -8.77
N ARG A 22 -5.40 -15.93 -9.29
CA ARG A 22 -4.74 -14.61 -9.25
C ARG A 22 -4.38 -14.13 -10.64
N LEU A 23 -4.52 -12.82 -10.85
CA LEU A 23 -4.17 -12.18 -12.10
C LEU A 23 -3.36 -10.90 -11.81
N PRO A 24 -2.04 -10.88 -12.07
CA PRO A 24 -1.25 -9.65 -11.98
C PRO A 24 -1.65 -8.71 -13.12
N VAL A 25 -2.05 -7.49 -12.76
CA VAL A 25 -2.41 -6.45 -13.73
C VAL A 25 -1.54 -5.22 -13.50
N VAL A 26 -1.05 -4.63 -14.59
CA VAL A 26 -0.42 -3.31 -14.60
C VAL A 26 -1.15 -2.45 -15.62
N LEU A 27 -1.67 -1.31 -15.17
CA LEU A 27 -2.25 -0.30 -16.04
C LEU A 27 -1.14 0.65 -16.49
N ASP A 28 -0.77 0.59 -17.76
CA ASP A 28 0.21 1.49 -18.35
C ASP A 28 -0.46 2.76 -18.87
N CYS A 29 -0.58 3.76 -18.00
CA CYS A 29 -1.12 5.07 -18.32
C CYS A 29 -0.04 6.08 -18.76
N GLY A 30 1.15 5.60 -19.13
CA GLY A 30 2.32 6.43 -19.42
C GLY A 30 3.21 6.70 -18.20
N THR A 31 4.36 7.30 -18.46
CA THR A 31 5.41 7.59 -17.47
C THR A 31 5.90 9.02 -17.58
N ASN A 32 6.24 9.60 -16.43
CA ASN A 32 6.92 10.91 -16.38
C ASN A 32 8.44 10.76 -16.45
N ASN A 33 8.96 9.53 -16.40
CA ASN A 33 10.37 9.23 -16.59
C ASN A 33 10.62 8.71 -18.02
N LEU A 34 10.86 9.63 -18.95
CA LEU A 34 11.05 9.34 -20.38
C LEU A 34 12.52 9.13 -20.79
N ALA A 35 13.46 9.40 -19.87
CA ALA A 35 14.89 9.40 -20.16
C ALA A 35 15.49 7.99 -20.29
N ASP A 36 14.82 6.96 -19.76
CA ASP A 36 15.36 5.60 -19.72
C ASP A 36 15.32 4.91 -21.11
N PRO A 37 16.47 4.60 -21.72
CA PRO A 37 16.52 3.89 -23.01
C PRO A 37 15.94 2.47 -22.95
N PHE A 38 15.89 1.84 -21.78
CA PHE A 38 15.39 0.48 -21.58
C PHE A 38 13.93 0.43 -21.12
N TYR A 39 13.22 1.58 -21.09
CA TYR A 39 11.80 1.58 -20.75
C TYR A 39 10.99 0.78 -21.78
N ILE A 40 10.40 -0.32 -21.32
CA ILE A 40 9.66 -1.31 -22.12
C ILE A 40 8.20 -0.90 -22.42
N SER A 41 7.68 0.04 -21.65
CA SER A 41 6.28 0.45 -21.65
C SER A 41 6.07 1.70 -22.52
N ARG A 42 4.83 2.22 -22.59
CA ARG A 42 4.50 3.38 -23.44
C ARG A 42 5.31 4.62 -23.06
N ARG A 43 6.09 5.14 -24.02
CA ARG A 43 6.87 6.38 -23.89
C ARG A 43 6.01 7.61 -24.17
N GLN A 44 5.07 7.86 -23.27
CA GLN A 44 4.25 9.06 -23.27
C GLN A 44 4.13 9.57 -21.83
N LYS A 45 3.92 10.88 -21.67
CA LYS A 45 3.60 11.46 -20.34
C LYS A 45 2.37 10.78 -19.75
N ARG A 46 2.35 10.70 -18.42
CA ARG A 46 1.24 10.07 -17.71
C ARG A 46 -0.06 10.82 -17.96
N PHE A 47 -1.14 10.08 -18.17
CA PHE A 47 -2.49 10.65 -18.19
C PHE A 47 -2.93 11.00 -16.77
N GLU A 48 -3.40 12.23 -16.55
CA GLU A 48 -3.67 12.80 -15.20
C GLU A 48 -5.14 12.79 -14.80
N ASP A 49 -5.91 11.80 -15.25
CA ASP A 49 -7.32 11.66 -14.87
C ASP A 49 -7.55 10.29 -14.20
N PHE A 50 -7.24 10.22 -12.90
CA PHE A 50 -7.72 9.16 -12.03
C PHE A 50 -8.99 9.68 -11.35
N GLY A 51 -10.10 9.64 -12.09
CA GLY A 51 -11.39 10.14 -11.62
C GLY A 51 -11.89 9.46 -10.34
N ASN A 52 -12.51 10.27 -9.48
CA ASN A 52 -13.12 9.89 -8.21
C ASN A 52 -14.43 9.14 -8.48
N SER A 53 -14.36 7.90 -8.96
CA SER A 53 -15.56 7.11 -9.24
C SER A 53 -16.10 6.47 -7.96
N THR A 54 -17.41 6.59 -7.73
CA THR A 54 -18.14 5.77 -6.75
C THR A 54 -18.05 4.31 -7.17
N THR A 55 -17.19 3.54 -6.50
CA THR A 55 -16.92 2.15 -6.87
C THR A 55 -18.11 1.25 -6.50
N THR A 56 -18.63 0.50 -7.46
CA THR A 56 -19.62 -0.57 -7.26
C THR A 56 -19.03 -1.86 -6.70
N HIS A 57 -17.70 -1.91 -6.56
CA HIS A 57 -16.94 -3.04 -6.05
C HIS A 57 -16.33 -2.71 -4.69
N PHE A 58 -15.84 -3.74 -3.97
CA PHE A 58 -15.15 -3.62 -2.68
C PHE A 58 -13.62 -3.74 -2.86
N PRO A 59 -12.92 -2.75 -3.43
CA PRO A 59 -11.46 -2.81 -3.53
C PRO A 59 -10.82 -2.62 -2.16
N PHE A 60 -9.65 -3.24 -1.98
CA PHE A 60 -8.75 -2.99 -0.85
C PHE A 60 -7.45 -2.43 -1.39
N ASN A 61 -7.08 -1.23 -0.95
CA ASN A 61 -5.79 -0.62 -1.25
C ASN A 61 -4.81 -0.93 -0.12
N ASP A 62 -3.91 -1.88 -0.35
CA ASP A 62 -2.92 -2.33 0.61
C ASP A 62 -1.95 -1.22 1.08
N ASP A 63 -1.63 -0.24 0.23
CA ASP A 63 -0.70 0.84 0.59
C ASP A 63 -1.32 1.82 1.60
N VAL A 64 -2.67 1.90 1.65
CA VAL A 64 -3.41 2.73 2.62
C VAL A 64 -3.97 1.88 3.75
N GLN A 65 -4.75 0.85 3.42
CA GLN A 65 -5.51 0.03 4.36
C GLN A 65 -4.69 -1.13 4.94
N GLY A 66 -3.63 -1.57 4.26
CA GLY A 66 -2.72 -2.61 4.76
C GLY A 66 -1.62 -2.06 5.68
N ALA A 67 -1.17 -0.82 5.44
CA ALA A 67 -0.09 -0.21 6.22
C ALA A 67 -0.52 0.17 7.65
N ALA A 68 -1.68 0.80 7.82
CA ALA A 68 -2.11 1.31 9.12
C ALA A 68 -2.25 0.21 10.22
N PRO A 69 -2.86 -0.95 9.95
CA PRO A 69 -2.95 -2.04 10.93
C PRO A 69 -1.59 -2.61 11.35
N VAL A 70 -0.62 -2.68 10.42
CA VAL A 70 0.73 -3.18 10.72
C VAL A 70 1.46 -2.22 11.67
N VAL A 71 1.40 -0.92 11.41
CA VAL A 71 1.99 0.11 12.29
C VAL A 71 1.33 0.08 13.67
N LEU A 72 0.00 0.00 13.72
CA LEU A 72 -0.74 -0.08 14.98
C LEU A 72 -0.38 -1.35 15.76
N GLY A 73 -0.30 -2.49 15.10
CA GLY A 73 0.10 -3.76 15.71
C GLY A 73 1.52 -3.70 16.29
N GLY A 74 2.47 -3.11 15.55
CA GLY A 74 3.83 -2.87 16.03
C GLY A 74 3.88 -1.97 17.26
N LEU A 75 3.12 -0.88 17.25
CA LEU A 75 3.00 0.02 18.41
C LEU A 75 2.39 -0.69 19.63
N LEU A 76 1.34 -1.49 19.43
CA LEU A 76 0.72 -2.28 20.50
C LEU A 76 1.69 -3.30 21.10
N ALA A 77 2.49 -3.95 20.26
CA ALA A 77 3.49 -4.93 20.70
C ALA A 77 4.69 -4.28 21.40
N ALA A 78 5.06 -3.05 21.03
CA ALA A 78 6.20 -2.34 21.58
C ALA A 78 5.94 -1.71 22.96
N VAL A 79 4.69 -1.48 23.34
CA VAL A 79 4.34 -0.85 24.61
C VAL A 79 4.03 -1.94 25.66
N PRO A 80 4.87 -2.17 26.69
CA PRO A 80 4.56 -3.13 27.76
C PRO A 80 3.35 -2.64 28.54
N LEU A 81 2.17 -3.23 28.31
CA LEU A 81 0.84 -2.82 28.79
C LEU A 81 0.85 -2.07 30.14
N PRO A 82 0.99 -0.72 30.17
CA PRO A 82 0.60 0.05 31.35
C PRO A 82 -0.92 0.16 31.26
N GLY A 83 -1.62 -0.11 32.36
CA GLY A 83 -3.09 -0.23 32.44
C GLY A 83 -3.92 1.02 32.09
N LYS A 84 -3.42 1.93 31.25
CA LYS A 84 -4.13 3.09 30.72
C LYS A 84 -4.53 2.86 29.24
N PRO A 85 -5.78 3.18 28.87
CA PRO A 85 -6.28 3.00 27.51
C PRO A 85 -5.57 3.89 26.48
N ILE A 86 -5.58 3.45 25.21
CA ILE A 86 -4.94 4.14 24.08
C ILE A 86 -5.48 5.55 23.84
N SER A 87 -6.75 5.78 24.17
CA SER A 87 -7.41 7.09 24.11
C SER A 87 -6.69 8.17 24.94
N GLU A 88 -5.91 7.77 25.95
CA GLU A 88 -5.19 8.69 26.83
C GLU A 88 -3.75 8.98 26.38
N ARG A 89 -3.29 8.36 25.28
CA ARG A 89 -1.89 8.46 24.80
C ARG A 89 -1.75 9.49 23.68
N LYS A 90 -1.91 10.78 24.02
CA LYS A 90 -1.79 11.91 23.07
C LYS A 90 -0.44 12.00 22.35
N SER A 91 0.66 11.56 22.99
CA SER A 91 2.02 11.69 22.45
C SER A 91 2.31 10.81 21.24
N VAL A 92 1.61 9.69 21.07
CA VAL A 92 1.94 8.71 20.02
C VAL A 92 1.45 9.15 18.64
N LEU A 93 0.25 9.74 18.58
CA LEU A 93 -0.30 10.27 17.34
C LEU A 93 0.47 11.51 16.87
N GLU A 94 0.88 12.38 17.80
CA GLU A 94 1.71 13.54 17.53
C GLU A 94 3.13 13.17 17.04
N LEU A 95 3.72 12.11 17.61
CA LEU A 95 5.02 11.58 17.18
C LEU A 95 4.96 11.02 15.76
N LEU A 96 3.90 10.26 15.43
CA LEU A 96 3.69 9.70 14.09
C LEU A 96 3.49 10.81 13.05
N VAL A 97 2.67 11.82 13.34
CA VAL A 97 2.43 12.97 12.45
C VAL A 97 3.71 13.78 12.22
N ARG A 98 4.53 13.98 13.26
CA ARG A 98 5.83 14.65 13.13
C ARG A 98 6.85 13.82 12.34
N ALA A 99 6.87 12.50 12.50
CA ALA A 99 7.76 11.61 11.76
C ALA A 99 7.42 11.53 10.26
N SER A 100 6.15 11.70 9.89
CA SER A 100 5.71 11.77 8.48
C SER A 100 5.92 13.13 7.80
N SER A 101 6.44 14.13 8.52
CA SER A 101 6.71 15.49 8.02
C SER A 101 8.20 15.76 7.75
N ILE A 102 9.02 14.70 7.68
CA ILE A 102 10.46 14.71 7.32
C ILE A 102 10.62 13.84 6.07
#